data_AF-A0A0K9PE69-F1
#
_entry.id   AF-A0A0K9PE69-F1
#
_cell.length_a   1.000
_cell.length_b   1.000
_cell.length_c   1.000
_cell.angle_alpha   90.00
_cell.angle_beta   90.00
_cell.angle_gamma   90.00
#
_symmetry.space_group_name_H-M   'P 1'
#
loop_
_entity.id
_entity.type
_entity.pdbx_description
1 polymer ?
#
loop_
_entity_poly.entity_id
_entity_poly.type
_entity_poly.pdbx_seq_one_letter_code
_entity_poly.pdbx_strand_id
1 'polypeptide(L)'
;MSTSVAYLVGIGVTRRKIGHVLTRYPEILGMRVGRVIKPFVEYLESLSIPRLVIARLIEKKPYILGFDLTDQVKPSVEALLESGVDDEIIASVVTQYPKIVGMDDLKPKLLVQRHLPESIILVGFEPEDFGRIMEKMPQIVSLARVPMVKHVAFLQGYGFSMKQV
;
A
#
# COMPACT_ATOMS: atom_id res chain seq x y z
N MET A 1 2.69 20.61 24.82
CA MET A 1 3.06 19.80 23.63
C MET A 1 1.90 18.84 23.37
N SER A 2 1.35 18.79 22.15
CA SER A 2 0.26 17.84 21.82
C SER A 2 0.72 16.41 22.10
N THR A 3 -0.14 15.59 22.70
CA THR A 3 0.14 14.18 23.01
C THR A 3 0.42 13.38 21.73
N SER A 4 -0.29 13.68 20.64
CA SER A 4 -0.06 13.11 19.31
C SER A 4 1.34 13.42 18.79
N VAL A 5 1.78 14.68 18.92
CA VAL A 5 3.12 15.10 18.51
C VAL A 5 4.20 14.42 19.35
N ALA A 6 4.01 14.34 20.67
CA ALA A 6 4.94 13.65 21.56
C ALA A 6 5.06 12.17 21.19
N TYR A 7 3.96 11.51 20.88
CA TYR A 7 3.94 10.11 20.44
C TYR A 7 4.66 9.92 19.09
N LEU A 8 4.36 10.77 18.08
CA LEU A 8 5.04 10.71 16.79
C LEU A 8 6.55 10.86 16.92
N VAL A 9 7.01 11.81 17.75
CA VAL A 9 8.45 11.95 18.04
C VAL A 9 9.00 10.72 18.75
N GLY A 10 8.23 10.13 19.68
CA GLY A 10 8.61 8.91 20.41
C GLY A 10 8.75 7.67 19.54
N ILE A 11 7.97 7.53 18.46
CA ILE A 11 8.12 6.42 17.50
C ILE A 11 9.21 6.67 16.46
N GLY A 12 9.84 7.86 16.46
CA GLY A 12 10.98 8.17 15.59
C GLY A 12 10.71 9.19 14.48
N VAL A 13 9.57 9.89 14.50
CA VAL A 13 9.35 11.03 13.59
C VAL A 13 10.28 12.17 13.99
N THR A 14 11.03 12.68 13.02
CA THR A 14 12.03 13.72 13.27
C THR A 14 11.34 15.02 13.69
N ARG A 15 11.78 15.65 14.79
CA ARG A 15 11.23 16.94 15.27
C ARG A 15 11.15 18.01 14.17
N ARG A 16 12.16 18.07 13.29
CA ARG A 16 12.22 19.00 12.14
C ARG A 16 11.12 18.77 11.10
N LYS A 17 10.57 17.55 11.01
CA LYS A 17 9.53 17.18 10.04
C LYS A 17 8.12 17.24 10.62
N ILE A 18 7.96 17.38 11.95
CA ILE A 18 6.65 17.47 12.59
C ILE A 18 5.81 18.62 11.99
N GLY A 19 6.40 19.79 11.77
CA GLY A 19 5.69 20.91 11.13
C GLY A 19 5.11 20.52 9.77
N HIS A 20 5.93 19.88 8.92
CA HIS A 20 5.51 19.41 7.59
C HIS A 20 4.39 18.36 7.66
N VAL A 21 4.49 17.41 8.59
CA VAL A 21 3.45 16.39 8.84
C VAL A 21 2.12 17.06 9.21
N LEU A 22 2.15 17.99 10.16
CA LEU A 22 0.94 18.67 10.65
C LEU A 22 0.33 19.61 9.62
N THR A 23 1.13 20.26 8.77
CA THR A 23 0.59 21.09 7.67
C THR A 23 -0.11 20.24 6.61
N ARG A 24 0.38 19.01 6.34
CA ARG A 24 -0.24 18.11 5.35
C ARG A 24 -1.45 17.36 5.89
N TYR A 25 -1.49 17.09 7.18
CA TYR A 25 -2.58 16.35 7.81
C TYR A 25 -2.82 16.87 9.23
N PRO A 26 -3.51 18.02 9.37
CA PRO A 26 -3.70 18.70 10.66
C PRO A 26 -4.59 17.91 11.62
N GLU A 27 -5.42 17.00 11.10
CA GLU A 27 -6.32 16.12 11.86
C GLU A 27 -5.59 15.34 12.96
N ILE A 28 -4.30 15.03 12.79
CA ILE A 28 -3.45 14.36 13.79
C ILE A 28 -3.53 15.02 15.17
N LEU A 29 -3.69 16.35 15.23
CA LEU A 29 -3.78 17.08 16.48
C LEU A 29 -5.05 16.75 17.28
N GLY A 30 -6.12 16.32 16.61
CA GLY A 30 -7.37 15.88 17.22
C GLY A 30 -7.45 14.37 17.45
N MET A 31 -6.55 13.58 16.86
CA MET A 31 -6.59 12.12 16.98
C MET A 31 -6.22 11.64 18.38
N ARG A 32 -6.94 10.63 18.87
CA ARG A 32 -6.65 10.00 20.16
C ARG A 32 -5.49 9.02 20.02
N VAL A 33 -4.33 9.35 20.60
CA VAL A 33 -3.12 8.49 20.55
C VAL A 33 -3.42 7.05 20.94
N GLY A 34 -4.02 6.82 22.11
CA GLY A 34 -4.23 5.47 22.63
C GLY A 34 -5.31 4.65 21.92
N ARG A 35 -6.18 5.28 21.11
CA ARG A 35 -7.27 4.58 20.41
C ARG A 35 -7.06 4.47 18.91
N VAL A 36 -6.31 5.41 18.32
CA VAL A 36 -6.16 5.49 16.87
C VAL A 36 -4.70 5.31 16.48
N ILE A 37 -3.83 6.25 16.86
CA ILE A 37 -2.44 6.27 16.37
C ILE A 37 -1.64 5.06 16.86
N LYS A 38 -1.71 4.75 18.17
CA LYS A 38 -0.92 3.67 18.76
C LYS A 38 -1.35 2.29 18.24
N PRO A 39 -2.64 1.91 18.25
CA PRO A 39 -3.08 0.64 17.68
C PRO A 39 -2.73 0.50 16.19
N PHE A 40 -2.80 1.60 15.43
CA PHE A 40 -2.41 1.60 14.02
C PHE A 40 -0.92 1.30 13.82
N VAL A 41 -0.05 1.96 14.61
CA VAL A 41 1.39 1.70 14.57
C VAL A 41 1.70 0.27 15.00
N GLU A 42 1.10 -0.21 16.09
CA GLU A 42 1.30 -1.59 16.57
C GLU A 42 0.85 -2.64 15.54
N TYR A 43 -0.22 -2.38 14.80
CA TYR A 43 -0.64 -3.27 13.72
C TYR A 43 0.37 -3.29 12.57
N LEU A 44 0.87 -2.13 12.12
CA LEU A 44 1.93 -2.10 11.10
C LEU A 44 3.19 -2.81 11.57
N GLU A 45 3.53 -2.73 12.86
CA GLU A 45 4.64 -3.50 13.43
C GLU A 45 4.39 -5.00 13.41
N SER A 46 3.15 -5.43 13.61
CA SER A 46 2.78 -6.86 13.51
C SER A 46 2.93 -7.41 12.09
N LEU A 47 2.91 -6.54 11.06
CA LEU A 47 3.23 -6.88 9.67
C LEU A 47 4.74 -6.91 9.41
N SER A 48 5.58 -7.04 10.45
CA SER A 48 7.05 -7.00 10.35
C SER A 48 7.63 -5.69 9.80
N ILE A 49 6.87 -4.57 9.83
CA ILE A 49 7.39 -3.26 9.44
C ILE A 49 8.13 -2.63 10.63
N PRO A 50 9.43 -2.31 10.51
CA PRO A 50 10.17 -1.71 11.62
C PRO A 50 9.59 -0.35 12.01
N ARG A 51 9.54 -0.06 13.32
CA ARG A 51 9.01 1.22 13.86
C ARG A 51 9.55 2.47 13.17
N LEU A 52 10.85 2.49 12.86
CA LEU A 52 11.49 3.62 12.18
C LEU A 52 11.01 3.77 10.72
N VAL A 53 10.69 2.66 10.05
CA VAL A 53 10.09 2.68 8.70
C VAL A 53 8.67 3.23 8.77
N ILE A 54 7.88 2.84 9.78
CA ILE A 54 6.54 3.39 10.03
C ILE A 54 6.62 4.90 10.29
N ALA A 55 7.58 5.36 11.10
CA ALA A 55 7.79 6.78 11.34
C ALA A 55 8.10 7.54 10.03
N ARG A 56 9.01 7.01 9.20
CA ARG A 56 9.32 7.57 7.87
C ARG A 56 8.12 7.54 6.92
N LEU A 57 7.26 6.54 7.05
CA LEU A 57 6.05 6.42 6.27
C LEU A 57 5.06 7.52 6.63
N ILE A 58 4.82 7.74 7.92
CA ILE A 58 3.97 8.84 8.43
C ILE A 58 4.56 10.20 8.04
N GLU A 59 5.88 10.37 8.10
CA GLU A 59 6.55 11.61 7.64
C GLU A 59 6.22 11.93 6.17
N LYS A 60 6.21 10.92 5.30
CA LYS A 60 5.97 11.11 3.86
C LYS A 60 4.48 11.21 3.52
N LYS A 61 3.65 10.41 4.19
CA LYS A 61 2.25 10.14 3.87
C LYS A 61 1.39 10.16 5.15
N PRO A 62 1.24 11.33 5.79
CA PRO A 62 0.60 11.41 7.10
C PRO A 62 -0.89 11.06 7.09
N TYR A 63 -1.56 11.16 5.93
CA TYR A 63 -2.94 10.74 5.73
C TYR A 63 -3.18 9.26 6.02
N ILE A 64 -2.14 8.42 6.05
CA ILE A 64 -2.27 6.99 6.33
C ILE A 64 -2.92 6.72 7.69
N LEU A 65 -2.70 7.62 8.66
CA LEU A 65 -3.30 7.54 9.99
C LEU A 65 -4.81 7.77 9.98
N GLY A 66 -5.35 8.35 8.91
CA GLY A 66 -6.78 8.58 8.74
C GLY A 66 -7.57 7.35 8.31
N PHE A 67 -6.90 6.26 7.91
CA PHE A 67 -7.58 5.02 7.55
C PHE A 67 -8.06 4.28 8.80
N ASP A 68 -9.28 3.74 8.72
CA ASP A 68 -9.82 2.95 9.81
C ASP A 68 -9.10 1.61 9.90
N LEU A 69 -8.57 1.30 11.09
CA LEU A 69 -7.76 0.10 11.30
C LEU A 69 -8.57 -1.18 11.12
N THR A 70 -9.83 -1.16 11.56
CA THR A 70 -10.72 -2.33 11.61
C THR A 70 -11.50 -2.52 10.32
N ASP A 71 -11.98 -1.42 9.73
CA ASP A 71 -12.89 -1.45 8.60
C ASP A 71 -12.15 -1.37 7.26
N GLN A 72 -10.96 -0.75 7.22
CA GLN A 72 -10.20 -0.57 5.99
C GLN A 72 -8.88 -1.35 6.00
N VAL A 73 -8.01 -1.09 6.96
CA VAL A 73 -6.61 -1.57 6.90
C VAL A 73 -6.51 -3.08 7.05
N LYS A 74 -7.10 -3.66 8.09
CA LYS A 74 -7.06 -5.11 8.31
C LYS A 74 -7.72 -5.90 7.16
N PRO A 75 -8.95 -5.57 6.72
CA PRO A 75 -9.57 -6.26 5.60
C PRO A 75 -8.80 -6.10 4.29
N SER A 76 -8.11 -4.96 4.11
CA SER A 76 -7.27 -4.74 2.93
C SER A 76 -6.04 -5.63 2.95
N VAL A 77 -5.36 -5.77 4.09
CA VAL A 77 -4.20 -6.66 4.22
C VAL A 77 -4.61 -8.12 4.02
N GLU A 78 -5.73 -8.55 4.61
CA GLU A 78 -6.29 -9.88 4.38
C GLU A 78 -6.57 -10.14 2.90
N ALA A 79 -7.17 -9.16 2.20
CA ALA A 79 -7.44 -9.27 0.76
C ALA A 79 -6.14 -9.39 -0.06
N LEU A 80 -5.06 -8.73 0.34
CA LEU A 80 -3.77 -8.82 -0.34
C LEU A 80 -3.16 -10.22 -0.17
N LEU A 81 -3.22 -10.78 1.04
CA LEU A 81 -2.77 -12.15 1.31
C LEU A 81 -3.61 -13.18 0.52
N GLU A 82 -4.93 -13.02 0.50
CA GLU A 82 -5.84 -13.85 -0.31
C GLU A 82 -5.58 -13.74 -1.82
N SER A 83 -5.01 -12.62 -2.27
CA SER A 83 -4.64 -12.40 -3.67
C SER A 83 -3.30 -13.03 -4.08
N GLY A 84 -2.61 -13.70 -3.15
CA GLY A 84 -1.35 -14.39 -3.40
C GLY A 84 -0.09 -13.56 -3.13
N VAL A 85 -0.20 -12.46 -2.39
CA VAL A 85 0.98 -11.74 -1.89
C VAL A 85 1.55 -12.50 -0.69
N ASP A 86 2.84 -12.78 -0.71
CA ASP A 86 3.51 -13.44 0.41
C ASP A 86 3.50 -12.57 1.67
N ASP A 87 3.23 -13.18 2.83
CA ASP A 87 3.20 -12.51 4.14
C ASP A 87 4.55 -11.86 4.48
N GLU A 88 5.66 -12.42 3.99
CA GLU A 88 6.99 -11.81 4.15
C GLU A 88 7.16 -10.51 3.35
N ILE A 89 6.40 -10.34 2.26
CA ILE A 89 6.50 -9.20 1.34
C ILE A 89 5.41 -8.15 1.58
N ILE A 90 4.35 -8.47 2.34
CA ILE A 90 3.25 -7.54 2.63
C ILE A 90 3.75 -6.20 3.21
N ALA A 91 4.76 -6.26 4.07
CA ALA A 91 5.46 -5.10 4.63
C ALA A 91 5.97 -4.16 3.52
N SER A 92 6.59 -4.74 2.49
CA SER A 92 7.12 -4.03 1.34
C SER A 92 5.99 -3.42 0.51
N VAL A 93 4.93 -4.17 0.24
CA VAL A 93 3.75 -3.70 -0.52
C VAL A 93 3.11 -2.48 0.15
N VAL A 94 2.83 -2.58 1.46
CA VAL A 94 2.20 -1.50 2.24
C VAL A 94 3.11 -0.27 2.33
N THR A 95 4.42 -0.45 2.50
CA THR A 95 5.35 0.68 2.60
C THR A 95 5.60 1.36 1.25
N GLN A 96 5.59 0.62 0.14
CA GLN A 96 5.75 1.15 -1.21
C GLN A 96 4.49 1.91 -1.68
N TYR A 97 3.30 1.36 -1.42
CA TYR A 97 2.04 1.97 -1.85
C TYR A 97 1.01 2.01 -0.70
N PRO A 98 1.19 2.92 0.27
CA PRO A 98 0.39 2.94 1.51
C PRO A 98 -1.09 3.26 1.32
N LYS A 99 -1.45 3.79 0.15
CA LYS A 99 -2.86 4.03 -0.19
C LYS A 99 -3.63 2.72 -0.32
N ILE A 100 -2.96 1.60 -0.63
CA ILE A 100 -3.59 0.31 -0.88
C ILE A 100 -4.44 -0.17 0.31
N VAL A 101 -3.99 0.08 1.54
CA VAL A 101 -4.70 -0.34 2.76
C VAL A 101 -5.88 0.55 3.15
N GLY A 102 -6.10 1.64 2.43
CA GLY A 102 -7.22 2.56 2.64
C GLY A 102 -8.18 2.61 1.46
N MET A 103 -8.16 1.59 0.59
CA MET A 103 -9.05 1.52 -0.57
C MET A 103 -10.31 0.72 -0.22
N ASP A 104 -11.46 1.39 -0.19
CA ASP A 104 -12.76 0.74 0.05
C ASP A 104 -13.13 -0.27 -1.04
N ASP A 105 -12.61 -0.06 -2.26
CA ASP A 105 -12.84 -0.90 -3.43
C ASP A 105 -11.67 -1.84 -3.74
N LEU A 106 -10.78 -2.11 -2.76
CA LEU A 106 -9.62 -2.98 -3.00
C LEU A 106 -10.03 -4.38 -3.44
N LYS A 107 -10.92 -5.06 -2.72
CA LYS A 107 -11.39 -6.41 -3.04
C LYS A 107 -11.94 -6.52 -4.48
N PRO A 108 -12.90 -5.68 -4.92
CA PRO A 108 -13.39 -5.75 -6.29
C PRO A 108 -12.30 -5.40 -7.32
N LYS A 109 -11.37 -4.47 -7.01
CA LYS A 109 -10.23 -4.19 -7.88
C LYS A 109 -9.31 -5.40 -8.02
N LEU A 110 -8.96 -6.07 -6.93
CA LEU A 110 -8.12 -7.27 -6.95
C LEU A 110 -8.76 -8.38 -7.79
N LEU A 111 -10.06 -8.60 -7.66
CA LEU A 111 -10.80 -9.57 -8.47
C LEU A 111 -10.75 -9.19 -9.97
N VAL A 112 -11.14 -7.97 -10.32
CA VAL A 112 -11.14 -7.50 -11.71
C VAL A 112 -9.75 -7.58 -12.34
N GLN A 113 -8.73 -7.28 -11.55
CA GLN A 113 -7.35 -7.23 -12.02
C GLN A 113 -6.66 -8.58 -12.09
N ARG A 114 -7.05 -9.53 -11.25
CA ARG A 114 -6.63 -10.93 -11.37
C ARG A 114 -7.04 -11.52 -12.73
N HIS A 115 -8.13 -11.05 -13.32
CA HIS A 115 -8.61 -11.44 -14.65
C HIS A 115 -8.10 -10.55 -15.80
N LEU A 116 -7.34 -9.48 -15.51
CA LEU A 116 -6.71 -8.68 -16.56
C LEU A 116 -5.71 -9.47 -17.40
N PRO A 117 -4.81 -10.30 -16.82
CA PRO A 117 -3.89 -11.14 -17.57
C PRO A 117 -4.61 -12.07 -18.55
N GLU A 118 -5.73 -12.67 -18.13
CA GLU A 118 -6.52 -13.61 -18.97
C GLU A 118 -7.04 -12.95 -20.25
N SER A 119 -7.41 -11.67 -20.18
CA SER A 119 -8.00 -10.93 -21.31
C SER A 119 -6.98 -10.24 -22.23
N ILE A 120 -5.72 -10.14 -21.80
CA ILE A 120 -4.65 -9.46 -22.53
C ILE A 120 -3.65 -10.53 -22.97
N ILE A 121 -3.98 -11.39 -23.94
CA ILE A 121 -3.01 -12.11 -24.80
C ILE A 121 -1.75 -12.60 -24.02
N LEU A 122 -1.93 -13.20 -22.84
CA LEU A 122 -0.86 -13.65 -21.95
C LEU A 122 -1.03 -15.14 -21.77
N VAL A 123 -0.69 -15.89 -22.81
CA VAL A 123 -0.49 -17.34 -22.72
C VAL A 123 0.71 -17.56 -21.80
N GLY A 124 0.45 -17.85 -20.52
CA GLY A 124 1.48 -18.20 -19.52
C GLY A 124 1.58 -17.32 -18.27
N PHE A 125 0.60 -16.44 -17.99
CA PHE A 125 0.47 -15.81 -16.68
C PHE A 125 -0.56 -16.57 -15.87
N GLU A 126 -0.12 -17.25 -14.81
CA GLU A 126 -1.03 -17.94 -13.92
C GLU A 126 -1.57 -16.97 -12.85
N PRO A 127 -2.73 -17.24 -12.25
CA PRO A 127 -3.27 -16.43 -11.16
C PRO A 127 -2.27 -16.22 -10.00
N GLU A 128 -1.36 -17.17 -9.78
CA GLU A 128 -0.29 -17.07 -8.78
C GLU A 128 0.80 -16.03 -9.13
N ASP A 129 0.94 -15.64 -10.40
CA ASP A 129 1.91 -14.63 -10.83
C ASP A 129 1.44 -13.20 -10.55
N PHE A 130 0.13 -12.99 -10.32
CA PHE A 130 -0.40 -11.67 -9.98
C PHE A 130 0.13 -11.17 -8.64
N GLY A 131 0.29 -12.07 -7.66
CA GLY A 131 0.94 -11.77 -6.38
C GLY A 131 2.35 -11.21 -6.59
N ARG A 132 3.16 -11.89 -7.40
CA ARG A 132 4.53 -11.48 -7.74
C ARG A 132 4.62 -10.13 -8.46
N ILE A 133 3.66 -9.82 -9.34
CA ILE A 133 3.60 -8.48 -9.94
C ILE A 133 3.29 -7.45 -8.86
N MET A 134 2.32 -7.74 -7.99
CA MET A 134 1.91 -6.81 -6.94
C MET A 134 3.02 -6.53 -5.94
N GLU A 135 3.85 -7.52 -5.61
CA GLU A 135 5.04 -7.36 -4.78
C GLU A 135 6.02 -6.33 -5.35
N LYS A 136 6.14 -6.27 -6.68
CA LYS A 136 7.02 -5.34 -7.40
C LYS A 136 6.34 -4.03 -7.79
N MET A 137 5.03 -4.07 -7.98
CA MET A 137 4.21 -2.99 -8.54
C MET A 137 2.83 -2.95 -7.87
N PRO A 138 2.75 -2.58 -6.58
CA PRO A 138 1.49 -2.60 -5.85
C PRO A 138 0.43 -1.63 -6.39
N GLN A 139 0.85 -0.60 -7.14
CA GLN A 139 -0.06 0.30 -7.86
C GLN A 139 -0.84 -0.39 -8.99
N ILE A 140 -0.49 -1.62 -9.37
CA ILE A 140 -1.22 -2.38 -10.39
C ILE A 140 -2.71 -2.39 -10.09
N VAL A 141 -3.11 -2.53 -8.81
CA VAL A 141 -4.49 -2.49 -8.24
C VAL A 141 -5.32 -1.27 -8.67
N SER A 142 -4.68 -0.22 -9.16
CA SER A 142 -5.33 1.02 -9.60
C SER A 142 -5.11 1.34 -11.08
N LEU A 143 -4.31 0.55 -11.81
CA LEU A 143 -4.09 0.76 -13.23
C LEU A 143 -5.33 0.41 -14.05
N ALA A 144 -5.64 1.29 -15.00
CA ALA A 144 -6.69 1.05 -15.98
C ALA A 144 -6.18 0.06 -17.06
N ARG A 145 -7.08 -0.82 -17.53
CA ARG A 145 -6.80 -1.82 -18.57
C ARG A 145 -6.19 -1.20 -19.84
N VAL A 146 -6.78 -0.10 -20.32
CA VAL A 146 -6.44 0.47 -21.64
C VAL A 146 -4.99 0.97 -21.72
N PRO A 147 -4.47 1.78 -20.77
CA PRO A 147 -3.06 2.15 -20.75
C PRO A 147 -2.10 0.96 -20.69
N MET A 148 -2.43 -0.09 -19.90
CA MET A 148 -1.57 -1.27 -19.77
C MET A 148 -1.46 -2.03 -21.10
N VAL A 149 -2.58 -2.29 -21.77
CA VAL A 149 -2.60 -2.96 -23.08
C VAL A 149 -1.80 -2.17 -24.11
N LYS A 150 -1.96 -0.84 -24.13
CA LYS A 150 -1.19 0.03 -25.03
C LYS A 150 0.32 -0.05 -24.75
N HIS A 151 0.71 -0.15 -23.48
CA HIS A 151 2.13 -0.25 -23.11
C HIS A 151 2.73 -1.59 -23.53
N VAL A 152 2.02 -2.70 -23.31
CA VAL A 152 2.45 -4.03 -23.77
C VAL A 152 2.56 -4.08 -25.29
N ALA A 153 1.52 -3.62 -26.00
CA ALA A 153 1.51 -3.57 -27.46
C ALA A 153 2.63 -2.68 -28.02
N PHE A 154 2.94 -1.56 -27.35
CA PHE A 154 4.08 -0.72 -27.69
C PHE A 154 5.39 -1.50 -27.60
N LEU A 155 5.67 -2.18 -26.49
CA LEU A 155 6.92 -2.93 -26.30
C LEU A 155 7.05 -4.11 -27.28
N GLN A 156 5.96 -4.83 -27.54
CA GLN A 156 5.94 -5.86 -28.59
C GLN A 156 6.23 -5.28 -29.97
N GLY A 157 5.73 -4.08 -30.28
CA GLY A 157 6.04 -3.34 -31.51
C GLY A 157 7.53 -3.00 -31.68
N TYR A 158 8.31 -2.98 -30.59
CA TYR A 158 9.77 -2.81 -30.62
C TYR A 158 10.55 -4.14 -30.56
N GLY A 159 9.86 -5.29 -30.64
CA GLY A 159 10.49 -6.61 -30.71
C GLY A 159 10.77 -7.25 -29.34
N PHE A 160 10.24 -6.69 -28.24
CA PHE A 160 10.30 -7.35 -26.93
C PHE A 160 9.37 -8.56 -26.89
N SER A 161 9.88 -9.70 -26.42
CA SER A 161 9.07 -10.89 -26.19
C SER A 161 8.26 -10.80 -24.90
N MET A 162 7.21 -11.61 -24.76
CA MET A 162 6.37 -11.62 -23.56
C MET A 162 7.09 -11.98 -22.26
N LYS A 163 8.25 -12.65 -22.35
CA LYS A 163 9.08 -12.93 -21.17
C LYS A 163 9.92 -11.71 -20.74
N GLN A 164 10.02 -10.70 -21.59
CA GLN A 164 10.82 -9.48 -21.39
C GLN A 164 9.96 -8.25 -21.08
N VAL A 165 8.64 -8.34 -21.28
CA VAL A 165 7.65 -7.28 -21.00
C VAL A 165 7.04 -7.53 -19.63
#